data_AF-A6NQ20-F1
#
_entry.id   AF-A6NQ20-F1
#
_cell.length_a   1.000
_cell.length_b   1.000
_cell.length_c   1.000
_cell.angle_alpha   90.00
_cell.angle_beta   90.00
_cell.angle_gamma   90.00
#
_symmetry.space_group_name_H-M   'P 1'
#
loop_
_entity.id
_entity.type
_entity.pdbx_description
1 polymer ?
#
loop_
_entity_poly.entity_id
_entity_poly.type
_entity_poly.pdbx_seq_one_letter_code
_entity_poly.pdbx_strand_id
1 'polypeptide(L)' 'MTGRDYLWCALNLLLDQEEELAALCPSCRAEAQEGHCPVCGGLAAPANVGENQSFDLERYERLKRGEQV' A
#
# COMPACT_ATOMS: atom_id res chain seq x y z
N MET A 1 -10.74 15.40 14.18
CA MET A 1 -10.66 13.92 14.30
C MET A 1 -9.82 13.60 15.51
N THR A 2 -10.29 12.69 16.35
CA THR A 2 -9.61 12.17 17.53
C THR A 2 -8.83 10.91 17.17
N GLY A 3 -7.93 10.45 18.04
CA GLY A 3 -7.23 9.17 17.84
C GLY A 3 -8.19 7.98 17.69
N ARG A 4 -9.35 8.02 18.34
CA ARG A 4 -10.42 7.04 18.19
C ARG A 4 -10.99 7.03 16.76
N ASP A 5 -11.19 8.20 16.17
CA ASP A 5 -11.72 8.33 14.81
C ASP A 5 -10.74 7.74 13.80
N TYR A 6 -9.44 7.99 13.97
CA TYR A 6 -8.40 7.39 13.13
C TYR A 6 -8.33 5.87 13.28
N LEU A 7 -8.43 5.35 14.51
CA LEU A 7 -8.44 3.92 14.75
C LEU A 7 -9.66 3.25 14.12
N TRP A 8 -10.83 3.88 14.22
CA TRP A 8 -12.05 3.41 13.57
C TRP A 8 -11.89 3.37 12.05
N CYS A 9 -11.38 4.44 11.43
CA CYS A 9 -11.14 4.47 9.99
C CYS A 9 -10.14 3.39 9.55
N ALA A 10 -9.01 3.24 10.26
CA ALA A 10 -7.99 2.24 9.92
C ALA A 10 -8.54 0.81 10.04
N LEU A 11 -9.34 0.53 11.07
CA LEU A 11 -9.96 -0.78 11.25
C LEU A 11 -10.95 -1.09 10.11
N ASN A 12 -11.82 -0.13 9.75
CA ASN A 12 -12.78 -0.36 8.68
C ASN A 12 -12.09 -0.48 7.32
N LEU A 13 -11.03 0.28 7.06
CA LEU A 13 -10.23 0.13 5.84
C LEU A 13 -9.60 -1.28 5.72
N LEU A 14 -9.23 -1.90 6.84
CA LEU A 14 -8.73 -3.27 6.84
C LEU A 14 -9.85 -4.27 6.56
N LEU A 15 -11.00 -4.12 7.22
CA LEU A 15 -12.16 -4.99 7.03
C LEU A 15 -12.73 -4.91 5.61
N ASP A 16 -12.83 -3.71 5.04
CA ASP A 16 -13.31 -3.48 3.67
C ASP A 16 -12.44 -4.25 2.66
N GLN A 17 -11.11 -4.24 2.83
CA GLN A 17 -10.21 -5.01 1.97
C GLN A 17 -10.40 -6.52 2.11
N GLU A 18 -10.67 -7.03 3.31
CA GLU A 18 -10.97 -8.45 3.51
C GLU A 18 -12.29 -8.85 2.84
N GLU A 19 -13.32 -8.01 2.92
CA GLU A 19 -14.62 -8.23 2.27
C GLU A 19 -14.51 -8.19 0.74
N GLU A 20 -13.74 -7.24 0.19
CA GLU A 20 -13.48 -7.15 -1.24
C GLU A 20 -12.75 -8.39 -1.77
N LEU A 21 -11.70 -8.85 -1.08
CA LEU A 21 -11.02 -10.10 -1.41
C LEU A 21 -11.97 -11.30 -1.28
N ALA A 22 -12.87 -11.28 -0.30
CA ALA A 22 -13.88 -12.31 -0.10
C ALA A 22 -14.91 -12.41 -1.22
N ALA A 23 -15.21 -11.31 -1.90
CA ALA A 23 -16.13 -11.26 -3.03
C ALA A 23 -15.53 -11.84 -4.33
N LEU A 24 -14.19 -11.92 -4.44
CA LEU A 24 -13.52 -12.46 -5.62
C LEU A 24 -13.65 -13.98 -5.73
N CYS A 25 -13.71 -14.48 -6.97
CA CYS A 25 -13.58 -15.90 -7.27
C CYS A 25 -12.17 -16.41 -6.85
N PRO A 26 -11.97 -17.73 -6.68
CA PRO A 26 -10.70 -18.27 -6.20
C PRO A 26 -9.47 -17.86 -7.02
N SER A 27 -9.59 -17.78 -8.35
CA SER A 27 -8.47 -17.37 -9.23
C SER A 27 -8.11 -15.91 -9.03
N CYS A 28 -9.08 -15.01 -9.13
CA CYS A 28 -8.84 -13.57 -8.98
C CYS A 28 -8.36 -13.21 -7.57
N ARG A 29 -8.80 -13.95 -6.55
CA ARG A 29 -8.29 -13.78 -5.19
C ARG A 29 -6.82 -14.16 -5.07
N ALA A 30 -6.41 -15.28 -5.66
CA ALA A 30 -5.02 -15.70 -5.65
C ALA A 30 -4.12 -14.65 -6.32
N GLU A 31 -4.53 -14.15 -7.50
CA GLU A 31 -3.83 -13.08 -8.22
C GLU A 31 -3.74 -11.78 -7.40
N ALA A 32 -4.82 -11.38 -6.73
CA ALA A 32 -4.82 -10.17 -5.88
C ALA A 32 -3.92 -10.28 -4.64
N GLN A 33 -3.65 -11.51 -4.17
CA GLN A 33 -2.74 -11.78 -3.07
C GLN A 33 -1.27 -11.86 -3.51
N GLU A 34 -1.00 -11.87 -4.82
CA GLU A 34 0.36 -11.80 -5.33
C GLU A 34 0.95 -10.41 -5.13
N GLY A 35 2.21 -10.37 -4.70
CA GLY A 35 2.94 -9.13 -4.55
C GLY A 35 3.16 -8.47 -5.91
N HIS A 36 2.70 -7.24 -6.07
CA HIS A 36 2.92 -6.44 -7.27
C HIS A 36 3.65 -5.15 -6.94
N CYS A 37 4.45 -4.66 -7.88
CA CYS A 37 5.13 -3.37 -7.75
C CYS A 37 4.10 -2.23 -7.79
N PRO A 38 4.06 -1.33 -6.79
CA PRO A 38 3.09 -0.24 -6.75
C PRO A 38 3.29 0.82 -7.84
N VAL A 39 4.41 0.77 -8.58
CA VAL A 39 4.75 1.74 -9.63
C VAL A 39 4.37 1.21 -11.01
N CYS A 40 4.80 -0.01 -11.36
CA CYS A 40 4.64 -0.55 -12.72
C CYS A 40 3.64 -1.71 -12.81
N GLY A 41 3.15 -2.24 -11.68
CA GLY A 41 2.24 -3.38 -11.66
C GLY A 41 2.86 -4.72 -12.06
N GLY A 42 4.19 -4.80 -12.22
CA GLY A 42 4.88 -6.07 -12.43
C GLY A 42 4.96 -6.91 -11.15
N LEU A 43 5.16 -8.22 -11.29
CA LEU A 43 5.37 -9.13 -10.15
C LEU A 43 6.52 -8.64 -9.28
N ALA A 44 6.25 -8.45 -7.99
CA ALA A 44 7.26 -8.11 -7.00
C ALA A 44 7.86 -9.40 -6.43
N ALA A 45 9.18 -9.43 -6.28
CA ALA A 45 9.82 -10.46 -5.48
C ALA A 45 9.34 -10.34 -4.02
N PRO A 46 9.27 -11.45 -3.25
CA PRO A 46 8.74 -11.44 -1.89
C PRO A 46 9.39 -10.42 -0.95
N ALA A 47 10.67 -10.09 -1.19
CA ALA A 47 11.42 -9.12 -0.41
C ALA A 47 11.11 -7.65 -0.75
N ASN A 48 10.37 -7.36 -1.82
CA ASN A 48 10.13 -6.02 -2.35
C ASN A 48 8.63 -5.65 -2.40
N VAL A 49 7.76 -6.49 -1.83
CA VAL A 49 6.31 -6.22 -1.83
C VAL A 49 6.03 -5.01 -0.94
N GLY A 50 5.40 -3.98 -1.50
CA GLY A 50 5.11 -2.74 -0.78
C GLY A 50 6.29 -1.76 -0.67
N GLU A 51 7.47 -2.09 -1.21
CA GLU A 51 8.61 -1.17 -1.28
C GLU A 51 8.77 -0.58 -2.68
N ASN A 52 8.85 0.74 -2.76
CA ASN A 52 9.19 1.42 -4.00
C ASN A 52 10.72 1.59 -4.09
N GLN A 53 11.38 0.77 -4.91
CA GLN A 53 12.84 0.85 -5.10
C GLN A 53 13.31 2.18 -5.72
N SER A 54 12.42 2.91 -6.37
CA SER A 54 12.69 4.24 -6.91
C SER A 54 12.42 5.35 -5.90
N PHE A 55 12.07 5.03 -4.65
CA PHE A 55 11.84 6.03 -3.63
C PHE A 55 13.15 6.70 -3.19
N ASP A 56 13.28 7.97 -3.52
CA ASP A 56 14.41 8.81 -3.13
C ASP A 56 14.17 9.40 -1.73
N LEU A 57 14.72 8.71 -0.72
CA LEU A 57 14.61 9.12 0.67
C LEU A 57 15.24 10.50 0.93
N GLU A 58 16.34 10.80 0.24
CA GLU A 58 17.05 12.07 0.41
C GLU A 58 16.20 13.23 -0.12
N ARG A 59 15.63 13.08 -1.32
CA ARG A 59 14.69 14.04 -1.89
C ARG A 59 13.45 14.23 -1.03
N TYR A 60 12.89 13.15 -0.49
CA TYR A 60 11.73 13.24 0.41
C TYR A 60 12.04 14.08 1.65
N GLU A 61 13.18 13.85 2.31
CA GLU A 61 13.57 14.61 3.50
C GLU A 61 13.86 16.09 3.17
N ARG A 62 14.40 16.39 1.98
CA ARG A 62 14.57 17.78 1.51
C ARG A 62 13.22 18.49 1.32
N LEU A 63 12.26 17.85 0.65
CA LEU A 63 10.90 18.37 0.47
C LEU A 63 10.19 18.59 1.80
N LYS A 64 10.34 17.67 2.76
CA LYS A 64 9.77 17.75 4.10
C LYS A 64 10.32 18.95 4.89
N ARG A 65 11.56 19.38 4.62
CA ARG A 65 12.16 20.61 5.17
C ARG A 65 11.77 21.89 4.41
N GLY A 66 10.99 21.79 3.33
CA GLY A 66 10.56 22.92 2.51
C GLY A 66 11.61 23.42 1.52
N GLU A 67 12.62 22.61 1.21
CA GLU A 67 13.61 22.95 0.20
C GLU A 67 13.00 22.86 -1.22
N GLN A 68 13.36 23.79 -2.10
CA GLN A 68 13.04 23.64 -3.53
C GLN A 68 13.95 22.57 -4.14
N VAL A 69 13.36 21.68 -4.94
CA VAL A 69 14.02 20.51 -5.54
C VAL A 69 13.89 20.55 -7.05
#